data_AF-A0A950WP56-F1
#
_entry.id   AF-A0A950WP56-F1
#
_cell.length_a   1.000
_cell.length_b   1.000
_cell.length_c   1.000
_cell.angle_alpha   90.00
_cell.angle_beta   90.00
_cell.angle_gamma   90.00
#
_symmetry.space_group_name_H-M   'P 1'
#
loop_
_entity.id
_entity.type
_entity.pdbx_description
1 polymer ?
#
loop_
_entity_poly.entity_id
_entity_poly.type
_entity_poly.pdbx_seq_one_letter_code
_entity_poly.pdbx_strand_id
1 'polypeptide(L)'
;MEGSVLAPIATVIVALIAAAGAIIVARINKKVEQQAAMIADLYVRSMSDDTFNQLKKFENGSYGPFWLDPNDRSWGLSADLNYLLMLGYIEFKPGSKAGDIRGLPRGKNVNGQSGDQLSDYLRITDRGHSFIRLREQARLTQPFR
;
A
#
# COMPACT_ATOMS: atom_id res chain seq x y z
N MET A 1 27.50 0.69 -66.57
CA MET A 1 27.73 0.24 -65.18
C MET A 1 26.95 1.19 -64.28
N GLU A 2 25.65 0.93 -64.12
CA GLU A 2 24.79 1.72 -63.23
C GLU A 2 24.88 1.09 -61.84
N GLY A 3 25.68 1.71 -60.97
CA GLY A 3 25.81 1.31 -59.58
C GLY A 3 24.49 1.59 -58.85
N SER A 4 23.97 0.56 -58.18
CA SER A 4 22.80 0.57 -57.31
C SER A 4 22.83 1.71 -56.27
N VAL A 5 22.26 2.87 -56.63
CA VAL A 5 22.03 4.00 -55.72
C VAL A 5 20.86 3.72 -54.76
N LEU A 6 20.07 2.67 -55.00
CA LEU A 6 18.89 2.32 -54.21
C LEU A 6 19.21 1.65 -52.86
N ALA A 7 20.29 0.88 -52.79
CA ALA A 7 20.74 0.22 -51.55
C ALA A 7 21.06 1.19 -50.39
N PRO A 8 21.84 2.28 -50.58
CA PRO A 8 22.12 3.22 -49.49
C PRO A 8 20.87 3.99 -49.02
N ILE A 9 19.94 4.34 -49.92
CA ILE A 9 18.72 5.09 -49.57
C ILE A 9 17.79 4.22 -48.71
N ALA A 10 17.57 2.96 -49.09
CA ALA A 10 16.76 2.03 -48.31
C ALA A 10 17.33 1.81 -46.89
N THR A 11 18.66 1.73 -46.77
CA THR A 11 19.35 1.56 -45.48
C THR A 11 19.18 2.78 -44.57
N VAL A 12 19.25 4.00 -45.14
CA VAL A 12 19.03 5.25 -44.39
C VAL A 12 17.57 5.37 -43.92
N ILE A 13 16.59 4.99 -44.75
CA ILE A 13 15.17 5.03 -44.40
C ILE A 13 14.85 4.05 -43.26
N VAL A 14 15.36 2.82 -43.32
CA VAL A 14 15.18 1.82 -42.25
C VAL A 14 15.80 2.30 -40.93
N ALA A 15 17.00 2.89 -40.97
CA ALA A 15 17.65 3.46 -39.80
C ALA A 15 16.86 4.64 -39.20
N LEU A 16 16.28 5.50 -40.04
CA LEU A 16 15.42 6.62 -39.60
C LEU A 16 14.11 6.14 -38.96
N ILE A 17 13.46 5.11 -39.53
CA ILE A 17 12.25 4.51 -38.96
C ILE A 17 12.57 3.84 -37.62
N ALA A 18 13.68 3.12 -37.52
CA ALA A 18 14.13 2.53 -36.26
C ALA A 18 14.45 3.59 -35.20
N ALA A 19 15.12 4.67 -35.57
CA ALA A 19 15.41 5.79 -34.66
C ALA A 19 14.14 6.52 -34.21
N ALA A 20 13.20 6.78 -35.12
CA ALA A 20 11.90 7.36 -34.80
C ALA A 20 11.10 6.44 -33.86
N GLY A 21 11.09 5.13 -34.12
CA GLY A 21 10.50 4.12 -33.25
C GLY A 21 11.12 4.12 -31.86
N ALA A 22 12.45 4.15 -31.75
CA ALA A 22 13.17 4.21 -30.49
C ALA A 22 12.86 5.49 -29.70
N ILE A 23 12.74 6.64 -30.37
CA ILE A 23 12.36 7.92 -29.73
C ILE A 23 10.92 7.86 -29.19
N ILE A 24 9.99 7.26 -29.95
CA ILE A 24 8.60 7.10 -29.51
C ILE A 24 8.54 6.17 -28.30
N VAL A 25 9.22 5.03 -28.34
CA VAL A 25 9.29 4.08 -27.22
C VAL A 25 9.92 4.74 -25.99
N ALA A 26 11.02 5.48 -26.15
CA ALA A 26 11.66 6.21 -25.05
C ALA A 26 10.71 7.25 -24.42
N ARG A 27 9.93 7.96 -25.22
CA ARG A 27 8.92 8.92 -24.72
C ARG A 27 7.77 8.22 -23.98
N ILE A 28 7.32 7.06 -24.45
CA ILE A 28 6.29 6.27 -23.78
C ILE A 28 6.83 5.76 -22.44
N ASN A 29 8.03 5.17 -22.43
CA ASN A 29 8.67 4.67 -21.21
C ASN A 29 8.83 5.79 -20.18
N LYS A 30 9.29 6.98 -20.60
CA LYS A 30 9.38 8.14 -19.70
C LYS A 30 8.03 8.55 -19.11
N LYS A 31 6.94 8.51 -19.88
CA LYS A 31 5.59 8.80 -19.34
C LYS A 31 5.12 7.73 -18.37
N VAL A 32 5.39 6.46 -18.66
CA VAL A 32 5.08 5.34 -17.77
C VAL A 32 5.84 5.46 -16.46
N GLU A 33 7.14 5.79 -16.50
CA GLU A 33 7.96 6.04 -15.31
C GLU A 33 7.43 7.20 -14.47
N GLN A 34 7.04 8.31 -15.11
CA GLN A 34 6.46 9.46 -14.40
C GLN A 34 5.13 9.09 -13.72
N GLN A 35 4.26 8.35 -14.41
CA GLN A 35 3.00 7.89 -13.84
C GLN A 35 3.22 6.89 -12.71
N ALA A 36 4.19 5.97 -12.86
CA ALA A 36 4.56 5.02 -11.81
C ALA A 36 5.07 5.75 -10.57
N ALA A 37 5.91 6.77 -10.72
CA ALA A 37 6.38 7.60 -9.61
C ALA A 37 5.25 8.35 -8.91
N MET A 38 4.29 8.91 -9.66
CA MET A 38 3.10 9.57 -9.09
C MET A 38 2.23 8.57 -8.33
N ILE A 39 1.99 7.38 -8.88
CA ILE A 39 1.24 6.32 -8.21
C ILE A 39 1.94 5.88 -6.93
N ALA A 40 3.26 5.70 -6.96
CA ALA A 40 4.06 5.36 -5.79
C ALA A 40 3.94 6.45 -4.69
N ASP A 41 4.06 7.72 -5.05
CA ASP A 41 3.87 8.84 -4.11
C ASP A 41 2.45 8.86 -3.51
N LEU A 42 1.42 8.58 -4.31
CA LEU A 42 0.05 8.44 -3.81
C LEU A 42 -0.08 7.29 -2.80
N TYR A 43 0.51 6.13 -3.05
CA TYR A 43 0.48 5.01 -2.08
C TYR A 43 1.12 5.40 -0.74
N VAL A 44 2.27 6.08 -0.77
CA VAL A 44 2.96 6.53 0.45
C VAL A 44 2.13 7.56 1.21
N ARG A 45 1.45 8.48 0.51
CA ARG A 45 0.67 9.57 1.12
C ARG A 45 -0.77 9.20 1.47
N SER A 46 -1.31 8.10 0.92
CA SER A 46 -2.73 7.72 1.05
C SER A 46 -3.19 7.43 2.48
N MET A 47 -2.27 7.21 3.41
CA MET A 47 -2.55 6.92 4.81
C MET A 47 -1.38 7.43 5.65
N SER A 48 -1.63 7.92 6.87
CA SER A 48 -0.55 8.34 7.77
C SER A 48 0.41 7.20 8.09
N ASP A 49 1.63 7.52 8.48
CA ASP A 49 2.60 6.50 8.89
C ASP A 49 2.17 5.77 10.17
N ASP A 50 1.48 6.46 11.08
CA ASP A 50 0.97 5.87 12.32
C ASP A 50 -0.10 4.82 12.03
N THR A 51 -1.12 5.15 11.23
CA THR A 51 -2.18 4.20 10.86
C THR A 51 -1.59 3.05 10.02
N PHE A 52 -0.60 3.33 9.18
CA PHE A 52 0.12 2.27 8.45
C PHE A 52 0.87 1.32 9.39
N ASN A 53 1.53 1.85 10.42
CA ASN A 53 2.19 1.05 11.44
C ASN A 53 1.18 0.20 12.24
N GLN A 54 -0.02 0.71 12.51
CA GLN A 54 -1.08 -0.12 13.08
C GLN A 54 -1.47 -1.25 12.12
N LEU A 55 -1.72 -0.95 10.84
CA LEU A 55 -2.04 -1.98 9.85
C LEU A 55 -0.95 -3.08 9.78
N LYS A 56 0.32 -2.70 9.79
CA LYS A 56 1.45 -3.65 9.79
C LYS A 56 1.50 -4.55 11.02
N LYS A 57 1.06 -4.09 12.20
CA LYS A 57 1.02 -4.96 13.39
C LYS A 57 0.09 -6.17 13.21
N PHE A 58 -0.92 -6.06 12.35
CA PHE A 58 -1.81 -7.18 12.03
C PHE A 58 -1.19 -8.20 11.08
N GLU A 59 -0.18 -7.81 10.29
CA GLU A 59 0.46 -8.69 9.29
C GLU A 59 1.08 -9.93 9.93
N ASN A 60 1.69 -9.78 11.10
CA ASN A 60 2.32 -10.87 11.84
C ASN A 60 1.36 -11.63 12.75
N GLY A 61 0.05 -11.34 12.70
CA GLY A 61 -0.96 -11.97 13.55
C GLY A 61 -0.76 -11.74 15.06
N SER A 62 0.11 -10.80 15.44
CA SER A 62 0.52 -10.52 16.82
C SER A 62 0.37 -9.02 17.13
N TYR A 63 -0.79 -8.47 16.77
CA TYR A 63 -1.17 -7.14 17.21
C TYR A 63 -1.35 -7.22 18.73
N GLY A 64 -0.31 -6.76 19.43
CA GLY A 64 -0.10 -6.88 20.87
C GLY A 64 -1.30 -6.49 21.74
N PRO A 65 -1.13 -6.53 23.07
CA PRO A 65 -2.14 -6.03 24.00
C PRO A 65 -2.62 -4.65 23.60
N PHE A 66 -3.93 -4.48 23.47
CA PHE A 66 -4.53 -3.20 23.10
C PHE A 66 -5.31 -2.60 24.26
N TRP A 67 -5.59 -1.32 24.12
CA TRP A 67 -6.44 -0.60 25.05
C TRP A 67 -7.35 0.35 24.26
N LEU A 68 -8.65 0.24 24.50
CA LEU A 68 -9.62 1.22 24.05
C LEU A 68 -10.09 2.02 25.26
N ASP A 69 -10.04 3.34 25.13
CA ASP A 69 -10.56 4.24 26.15
C ASP A 69 -12.07 3.97 26.34
N PRO A 70 -12.55 3.75 27.58
CA PRO A 70 -13.97 3.59 27.88
C PRO A 70 -14.86 4.69 27.33
N ASN A 71 -14.35 5.92 27.35
CA ASN A 71 -15.09 7.14 27.02
C ASN A 71 -14.88 7.55 25.56
N ASP A 72 -13.89 6.98 24.89
CA ASP A 72 -13.58 7.32 23.51
C ASP A 72 -14.27 6.39 22.52
N ARG A 73 -15.03 7.00 21.61
CA ARG A 73 -15.69 6.29 20.50
C ARG A 73 -15.19 6.72 19.13
N SER A 74 -14.34 7.73 19.04
CA SER A 74 -14.05 8.41 17.77
C SER A 74 -12.62 8.92 17.62
N TRP A 75 -11.75 8.68 18.60
CA TRP A 75 -10.34 9.07 18.56
C TRP A 75 -9.41 7.89 18.90
N GLY A 76 -8.11 8.11 18.74
CA GLY A 76 -7.06 7.12 19.02
C GLY A 76 -7.23 5.82 18.25
N LEU A 77 -6.94 4.70 18.90
CA LEU A 77 -6.98 3.36 18.30
C LEU A 77 -8.36 3.03 17.72
N SER A 78 -9.46 3.46 18.36
CA SER A 78 -10.81 3.22 17.84
C SER A 78 -11.01 3.83 16.45
N ALA A 79 -10.50 5.04 16.23
CA ALA A 79 -10.58 5.74 14.95
C ALA A 79 -9.74 5.03 13.87
N ASP A 80 -8.50 4.65 14.21
CA ASP A 80 -7.62 3.91 13.30
C ASP A 80 -8.24 2.57 12.87
N LEU A 81 -8.79 1.80 13.82
CA LEU A 81 -9.44 0.53 13.52
C LEU A 81 -10.67 0.72 12.63
N ASN A 82 -11.49 1.74 12.92
CA ASN A 82 -12.66 2.04 12.11
C ASN A 82 -12.28 2.41 10.68
N TYR A 83 -11.24 3.24 10.52
CA TYR A 83 -10.72 3.61 9.21
C TYR A 83 -10.21 2.38 8.44
N LEU A 84 -9.41 1.52 9.07
CA LEU A 84 -8.87 0.31 8.44
C LEU A 84 -9.97 -0.72 8.08
N LEU A 85 -11.00 -0.84 8.92
CA LEU A 85 -12.19 -1.67 8.65
C LEU A 85 -12.97 -1.13 7.46
N MET A 86 -13.20 0.19 7.40
CA MET A 86 -13.92 0.85 6.29
C MET A 86 -13.21 0.68 4.95
N LEU A 87 -11.86 0.69 4.94
CA LEU A 87 -11.07 0.40 3.73
C LEU A 87 -11.07 -1.09 3.35
N GLY A 88 -11.52 -1.96 4.26
CA GLY A 88 -11.47 -3.42 4.11
C GLY A 88 -10.06 -3.99 4.19
N TYR A 89 -9.15 -3.33 4.90
CA TYR A 89 -7.77 -3.80 5.10
C TYR A 89 -7.66 -4.75 6.29
N ILE A 90 -8.57 -4.63 7.25
CA ILE A 90 -8.75 -5.57 8.35
C ILE A 90 -10.23 -5.95 8.43
N GLU A 91 -10.52 -7.05 9.11
CA GLU A 91 -11.88 -7.52 9.37
C GLU A 91 -11.97 -8.27 10.70
N PHE A 92 -13.18 -8.40 11.25
CA PHE A 92 -13.42 -9.26 12.39
C PHE A 92 -13.28 -10.73 12.00
N LYS A 93 -12.58 -11.50 12.83
CA LYS A 93 -12.47 -12.94 12.66
C LYS A 93 -13.87 -13.58 12.75
N PRO A 94 -14.19 -14.58 11.92
CA PRO A 94 -15.40 -15.37 12.08
C PRO A 94 -15.46 -15.96 13.50
N GLY A 95 -16.59 -15.78 14.20
CA GLY A 95 -16.77 -16.24 15.58
C GLY A 95 -16.12 -15.36 16.66
N SER A 96 -15.54 -14.21 16.29
CA SER A 96 -15.08 -13.20 17.24
C SER A 96 -16.23 -12.72 18.13
N LYS A 97 -16.00 -12.65 19.45
CA LYS A 97 -16.99 -12.20 20.43
C LYS A 97 -17.36 -10.72 20.29
N ALA A 98 -16.52 -9.93 19.62
CA ALA A 98 -16.71 -8.49 19.52
C ALA A 98 -17.75 -8.08 18.46
N GLY A 99 -17.81 -8.77 17.31
CA GLY A 99 -18.74 -8.49 16.20
C GLY A 99 -18.54 -7.13 15.49
N ASP A 100 -18.21 -6.08 16.23
CA ASP A 100 -17.81 -4.75 15.79
C ASP A 100 -16.84 -4.10 16.80
N ILE A 101 -16.41 -2.86 16.55
CA ILE A 101 -15.47 -2.11 17.42
C ILE A 101 -16.09 -1.81 18.79
N ARG A 102 -17.41 -1.70 18.89
CA ARG A 102 -18.12 -1.41 20.15
C ARG A 102 -18.09 -2.62 21.08
N GLY A 103 -18.06 -3.83 20.53
CA GLY A 103 -17.92 -5.08 21.27
C GLY A 103 -16.48 -5.46 21.64
N LEU A 104 -15.47 -4.69 21.22
CA LEU A 104 -14.11 -4.91 21.69
C LEU A 104 -13.99 -4.55 23.19
N PRO A 105 -13.18 -5.28 23.97
CA PRO A 105 -12.84 -4.94 25.34
C PRO A 105 -12.43 -3.46 25.50
N ARG A 106 -13.01 -2.80 26.52
CA ARG A 106 -12.77 -1.39 26.87
C ARG A 106 -12.36 -1.28 28.33
N GLY A 107 -11.53 -0.28 28.65
CA GLY A 107 -11.15 0.01 30.04
C GLY A 107 -9.80 -0.52 30.47
N LYS A 108 -9.34 0.00 31.61
CA LYS A 108 -7.95 -0.09 32.05
C LYS A 108 -7.49 -1.55 32.16
N ASN A 109 -6.27 -1.75 31.67
CA ASN A 109 -5.34 -2.75 32.14
C ASN A 109 -5.11 -2.49 33.66
N VAL A 110 -5.94 -3.11 34.51
CA VAL A 110 -5.79 -2.99 35.97
C VAL A 110 -4.75 -4.04 36.37
N ASN A 111 -3.61 -3.59 36.88
CA ASN A 111 -2.54 -4.43 37.47
C ASN A 111 -1.59 -5.17 36.50
N GLY A 112 -1.35 -4.66 35.29
CA GLY A 112 -0.30 -5.20 34.41
C GLY A 112 -0.64 -6.57 33.81
N GLN A 113 -1.91 -6.98 33.86
CA GLN A 113 -2.41 -8.12 33.11
C GLN A 113 -2.60 -7.70 31.66
N SER A 114 -1.81 -8.31 30.77
CA SER A 114 -1.88 -8.13 29.32
C SER A 114 -3.34 -8.02 28.87
N GLY A 115 -3.74 -6.85 28.38
CA GLY A 115 -4.99 -6.71 27.65
C GLY A 115 -5.05 -7.74 26.53
N ASP A 116 -6.25 -8.18 26.17
CA ASP A 116 -6.43 -9.18 25.13
C ASP A 116 -5.64 -8.80 23.86
N GLN A 117 -5.22 -9.79 23.09
CA GLN A 117 -4.54 -9.52 21.83
C GLN A 117 -5.56 -9.02 20.83
N LEU A 118 -5.30 -7.90 20.17
CA LEU A 118 -6.25 -7.39 19.17
C LEU A 118 -6.38 -8.36 17.99
N SER A 119 -5.30 -9.10 17.73
CA SER A 119 -5.27 -10.20 16.78
C SER A 119 -6.18 -11.37 17.14
N ASP A 120 -6.73 -11.48 18.35
CA ASP A 120 -7.77 -12.48 18.67
C ASP A 120 -9.13 -12.11 18.08
N TYR A 121 -9.35 -10.82 17.83
CA TYR A 121 -10.63 -10.28 17.36
C TYR A 121 -10.62 -9.92 15.88
N LEU A 122 -9.49 -9.41 15.40
CA LEU A 122 -9.32 -8.85 14.07
C LEU A 122 -8.22 -9.60 13.32
N ARG A 123 -8.34 -9.65 11.99
CA ARG A 123 -7.29 -10.14 11.09
C ARG A 123 -7.12 -9.17 9.93
N ILE A 124 -5.93 -9.18 9.35
CA ILE A 124 -5.67 -8.51 8.07
C ILE A 124 -6.34 -9.29 6.92
N THR A 125 -6.78 -8.57 5.90
CA THR A 125 -7.35 -9.14 4.66
C THR A 125 -6.29 -9.25 3.57
N ASP A 126 -6.58 -9.99 2.49
CA ASP A 126 -5.71 -10.05 1.30
C ASP A 126 -5.47 -8.66 0.68
N ARG A 127 -6.48 -7.78 0.79
CA ARG A 127 -6.39 -6.38 0.37
C ARG A 127 -5.41 -5.61 1.26
N GLY A 128 -5.49 -5.81 2.58
CA GLY A 128 -4.56 -5.21 3.54
C GLY A 128 -3.11 -5.61 3.25
N HIS A 129 -2.85 -6.90 3.06
CA HIS A 129 -1.52 -7.39 2.66
C HIS A 129 -1.03 -6.78 1.34
N SER A 130 -1.91 -6.71 0.34
CA SER A 130 -1.58 -6.11 -0.95
C SER A 130 -1.20 -4.64 -0.82
N PHE A 131 -1.93 -3.88 0.01
CA PHE A 131 -1.63 -2.47 0.27
C PHE A 131 -0.28 -2.30 0.98
N ILE A 132 0.01 -3.12 2.01
CA ILE A 132 1.31 -3.09 2.71
C ILE A 132 2.45 -3.25 1.71
N ARG A 133 2.42 -4.32 0.92
CA ARG A 133 3.43 -4.60 -0.09
C ARG A 133 3.61 -3.46 -1.08
N LEU A 134 2.52 -2.91 -1.62
CA LEU A 134 2.58 -1.82 -2.60
C LEU A 134 3.17 -0.54 -2.00
N ARG A 135 2.80 -0.19 -0.77
CA ARG A 135 3.34 0.98 -0.09
C ARG A 135 4.82 0.82 0.27
N GLU A 136 5.24 -0.36 0.69
CA GLU A 136 6.65 -0.64 0.97
C GLU A 136 7.50 -0.58 -0.30
N GLN A 137 7.02 -1.18 -1.39
CA GLN A 137 7.65 -1.05 -2.71
C GLN A 137 7.74 0.42 -3.14
N ALA A 138 6.67 1.18 -2.97
CA ALA A 138 6.64 2.60 -3.30
C ALA A 138 7.69 3.40 -2.50
N ARG A 139 7.86 3.12 -1.20
CA ARG A 139 8.90 3.75 -0.37
C ARG A 139 10.32 3.44 -0.86
N LEU A 140 10.59 2.21 -1.28
CA LEU A 140 11.90 1.81 -1.81
C LEU A 140 12.24 2.51 -3.13
N THR A 141 11.21 2.89 -3.91
CA THR A 141 11.38 3.58 -5.20
C THR A 141 11.42 5.11 -5.08
N GLN A 142 11.16 5.68 -3.89
CA GLN A 142 11.30 7.12 -3.70
C GLN A 142 12.79 7.47 -3.54
N PRO A 143 13.36 8.37 -4.36
CA PRO A 143 14.68 8.90 -4.09
C PRO A 143 14.63 9.60 -2.72
N PHE A 144 15.55 9.24 -1.82
CA PHE A 144 15.73 9.90 -0.53
C PHE A 144 15.69 11.42 -0.75
N ARG A 145 14.66 12.08 -0.21
CA ARG A 145 14.55 13.54 -0.21
C ARG A 145 15.21 14.09 1.03
#